data_AF-A0A392QWI6-F1
#
_entry.id   AF-A0A392QWI6-F1
#
_cell.length_a   1.000
_cell.length_b   1.000
_cell.length_c   1.000
_cell.angle_alpha   90.00
_cell.angle_beta   90.00
_cell.angle_gamma   90.00
#
_symmetry.space_group_name_H-M   'P 1'
#
loop_
_entity.id
_entity.type
_entity.pdbx_description
1 polymer ?
#
loop_
_entity_poly.entity_id
_entity_poly.type
_entity_poly.pdbx_seq_one_letter_code
_entity_poly.pdbx_strand_id
1 'polypeptide(L)' 'MNSSYCYILHNDSMAFTWSGNLTTSDDQELAERMLDLIK' A
#
# COMPACT_ATOMS: atom_id res chain seq x y z
N MET A 1 5.73 0.29 11.88
CA MET A 1 5.84 0.16 10.41
C MET A 1 7.27 0.33 9.99
N ASN A 2 7.75 -0.42 8.99
CA ASN A 2 9.11 -0.29 8.46
C ASN A 2 9.09 0.67 7.26
N SER A 3 10.02 1.63 7.23
CA SER A 3 10.09 2.67 6.20
C SER A 3 10.44 2.16 4.79
N SER A 4 10.88 0.92 4.64
CA SER A 4 11.31 0.31 3.37
C SER A 4 10.20 -0.42 2.62
N TYR A 5 8.97 -0.46 3.12
CA TYR A 5 7.88 -1.22 2.53
C TYR A 5 6.59 -0.42 2.43
N CYS A 6 5.75 -0.77 1.45
CA CYS A 6 4.36 -0.35 1.37
C CYS A 6 3.48 -1.34 2.13
N TYR A 7 2.49 -0.84 2.85
CA TYR A 7 1.54 -1.65 3.60
C TYR A 7 0.14 -1.31 3.14
N ILE A 8 -0.68 -2.34 2.96
CA ILE A 8 -2.10 -2.22 2.71
C ILE A 8 -2.81 -2.72 3.96
N LEU A 9 -3.56 -1.83 4.59
CA LEU A 9 -4.43 -2.17 5.70
C LEU A 9 -5.86 -2.27 5.16
N HIS A 10 -6.37 -3.49 5.08
CA HIS A 10 -7.72 -3.78 4.64
C HIS A 10 -8.58 -4.22 5.82
N ASN A 11 -9.75 -3.61 5.95
CA ASN A 11 -10.83 -4.03 6.83
C ASN A 11 -12.11 -4.20 5.99
N ASP A 12 -13.14 -4.85 6.51
CA ASP A 12 -14.37 -5.22 5.79
C ASP A 12 -15.08 -4.10 4.99
N SER A 13 -14.76 -2.83 5.20
CA SER A 13 -15.38 -1.70 4.49
C SER A 13 -14.41 -0.61 4.05
N MET A 14 -13.13 -0.71 4.39
CA MET A 14 -12.13 0.32 4.08
C MET A 14 -10.76 -0.30 3.85
N ALA A 15 -10.09 0.17 2.79
CA ALA A 15 -8.70 -0.11 2.49
C ALA A 15 -7.89 1.18 2.62
N PHE A 16 -6.74 1.11 3.29
CA PHE A 16 -5.77 2.19 3.38
C PHE A 16 -4.41 1.71 2.91
N THR A 17 -3.72 2.53 2.14
CA THR A 17 -2.33 2.34 1.75
C THR A 17 -1.42 3.25 2.56
N TRP A 18 -0.27 2.71 2.99
CA TRP A 18 0.82 3.49 3.54
C TRP A 18 2.10 3.17 2.80
N SER A 19 2.79 4.21 2.36
CA SER A 19 4.06 4.11 1.66
C SER A 19 5.21 4.46 2.61
N GLY A 20 6.14 3.53 2.78
CA GLY A 20 7.35 3.78 3.54
C GLY A 20 8.23 4.83 2.87
N ASN A 21 8.91 5.68 3.65
CA ASN A 21 9.72 6.78 3.14
C ASN A 21 10.91 6.34 2.25
N LEU A 22 11.29 5.06 2.27
CA LEU A 22 12.36 4.48 1.46
C LEU A 22 11.82 3.61 0.31
N THR A 23 10.51 3.60 0.07
CA THR A 23 9.89 2.86 -1.03
C THR A 23 10.05 3.60 -2.34
N THR A 24 10.19 2.87 -3.44
CA THR A 24 10.28 3.47 -4.78
C THR A 24 8.89 3.80 -5.31
N SER A 25 8.82 4.67 -6.33
CA SER A 25 7.55 4.99 -6.98
C SER A 25 6.88 3.76 -7.60
N ASP A 26 7.66 2.76 -8.02
CA ASP A 26 7.16 1.49 -8.56
C ASP A 26 6.49 0.65 -7.47
N ASP A 27 7.11 0.55 -6.29
CA ASP A 27 6.53 -0.13 -5.12
C ASP A 27 5.19 0.51 -4.70
N GLN A 28 5.12 1.85 -4.75
CA GLN A 28 3.93 2.61 -4.39
C GLN A 28 2.81 2.43 -5.44
N GLU A 29 3.13 2.49 -6.72
CA GLU A 29 2.17 2.24 -7.80
C GLU A 29 1.63 0.80 -7.74
N LEU A 30 2.50 -0.18 -7.47
CA LEU A 30 2.10 -1.56 -7.30
C LEU A 30 1.12 -1.72 -6.13
N ALA A 31 1.38 -1.07 -4.99
CA ALA A 31 0.50 -1.11 -3.82
C ALA A 31 -0.88 -0.50 -4.10
N GLU A 32 -0.95 0.61 -4.83
CA GLU A 32 -2.21 1.23 -5.26
C GLU A 32 -2.99 0.29 -6.20
N ARG A 33 -2.31 -0.33 -7.18
CA ARG A 33 -2.95 -1.30 -8.07
C ARG A 33 -3.45 -2.54 -7.34
N MET A 34 -2.75 -2.99 -6.31
CA MET A 34 -3.22 -4.06 -5.44
C MET A 34 -4.45 -3.64 -4.63
N LEU A 35 -4.53 -2.38 -4.19
CA LEU A 35 -5.69 -1.87 -3.48
C LEU A 35 -6.96 -1.88 -4.35
N ASP A 36 -6.85 -1.58 -5.65
CA ASP A 36 -7.96 -1.72 -6.61
C ASP A 36 -8.47 -3.17 -6.75
N LEU A 37 -7.62 -4.18 -6.53
CA LEU A 37 -8.00 -5.60 -6.60
C LEU A 37 -8.66 -6.11 -5.30
N ILE A 38 -8.39 -5.46 -4.18
CA ILE A 38 -8.86 -5.89 -2.85
C ILE A 38 -10.23 -5.26 -2.51
N LYS A 39 -10.61 -4.18 -3.19
CA LYS A 39 -11.90 -3.50 -3.06
C LYS A 39 -13.05 -4.32 -3.66
#